data_AF-A0A2V8REC3-F1
#
_entry.id   AF-A0A2V8REC3-F1
#
_cell.length_a   1.000
_cell.length_b   1.000
_cell.length_c   1.000
_cell.angle_alpha   90.00
_cell.angle_beta   90.00
_cell.angle_gamma   90.00
#
_symmetry.space_group_name_H-M   'P 1'
#
loop_
_entity.id
_entity.type
_entity.pdbx_description
1 polymer ?
#
loop_
_entity_poly.entity_id
_entity_poly.type
_entity_poly.pdbx_seq_one_letter_code
_entity_poly.pdbx_strand_id
1 'polypeptide(L)' 'VTLEIVRRSDAQKGFVVLPKRWIVERTFGWLNRCRRLSKDYEYLTETSEAMIHVAMINLMVRRLARRPTF' A
#
# COMPACT_ATOMS: atom_id res chain seq x y z
N VAL A 1 -12.13 3.99 19.83
CA VAL A 1 -11.60 4.62 18.60
C VAL A 1 -12.80 5.13 17.80
N THR A 2 -12.94 6.44 17.59
CA THR A 2 -14.00 7.01 16.75
C THR A 2 -13.53 6.99 15.28
N LEU A 3 -14.38 6.51 14.37
CA LEU A 3 -14.09 6.49 12.94
C LEU A 3 -14.48 7.84 12.34
N GLU A 4 -13.51 8.53 11.76
CA GLU A 4 -13.74 9.76 11.00
C GLU A 4 -13.55 9.49 9.50
N ILE A 5 -14.60 9.73 8.72
CA ILE A 5 -14.60 9.51 7.27
C ILE A 5 -14.18 10.81 6.58
N VAL A 6 -12.96 10.84 6.04
CA VAL A 6 -12.46 11.97 5.25
C VAL A 6 -12.87 11.78 3.78
N ARG A 7 -13.79 12.61 3.28
CA ARG A 7 -14.22 12.61 1.87
C ARG A 7 -13.33 13.52 1.03
N ARG A 8 -13.12 13.16 -0.24
CA ARG A 8 -12.58 14.08 -1.24
C ARG A 8 -13.70 15.02 -1.68
N SER A 9 -13.39 16.32 -1.84
CA SER A 9 -14.32 17.29 -2.42
C SER A 9 -14.11 17.38 -3.93
N ASP A 10 -15.18 17.20 -4.71
CA ASP A 10 -15.14 17.29 -6.19
C ASP A 10 -15.04 18.74 -6.69
N ALA A 11 -15.40 19.72 -5.85
CA ALA A 11 -15.26 21.14 -6.14
C ALA A 11 -13.82 21.68 -5.90
N GLN A 12 -12.93 20.85 -5.35
CA GLN A 12 -11.58 21.27 -4.98
C GLN A 12 -10.70 21.40 -6.22
N LYS A 13 -10.18 22.60 -6.46
CA LYS A 13 -9.19 22.86 -7.51
C LYS A 13 -7.77 22.63 -6.97
N GLY A 14 -6.97 21.85 -7.71
CA GLY A 14 -5.59 21.56 -7.37
C GLY A 14 -5.40 20.41 -6.36
N PHE A 15 -4.16 20.21 -5.93
CA PHE A 15 -3.81 19.15 -4.98
C PHE A 15 -4.00 19.63 -3.54
N VAL A 16 -4.75 18.87 -2.75
CA VAL A 16 -4.90 19.11 -1.32
C VAL A 16 -4.59 17.85 -0.54
N VAL A 17 -3.74 18.02 0.48
CA VAL A 17 -3.31 16.94 1.37
C VAL A 17 -4.47 16.51 2.24
N LEU A 18 -4.93 15.27 2.07
CA LEU A 18 -5.94 14.68 2.94
C LEU A 18 -5.26 14.03 4.17
N PRO A 19 -5.81 14.22 5.38
CA PRO A 19 -5.31 13.56 6.58
C PRO A 19 -5.15 12.05 6.37
N LYS A 20 -4.00 11.50 6.77
CA LYS A 20 -3.67 10.06 6.74
C LYS A 20 -3.68 9.37 5.36
N ARG A 21 -3.98 10.08 4.27
CA ARG A 21 -3.96 9.51 2.89
C ARG A 21 -2.62 8.91 2.50
N TRP A 22 -1.53 9.47 3.02
CA TRP A 22 -0.18 8.96 2.83
C TRP A 22 -0.04 7.49 3.28
N ILE A 23 -0.84 6.99 4.22
CA ILE A 23 -0.77 5.59 4.69
C ILE A 23 -1.11 4.64 3.54
N VAL A 24 -2.18 4.95 2.80
CA VAL A 24 -2.63 4.16 1.65
C VAL A 24 -1.62 4.26 0.51
N GLU A 25 -1.17 5.48 0.19
CA GLU A 25 -0.16 5.71 -0.85
C GLU A 25 1.17 5.02 -0.53
N ARG A 26 1.56 4.97 0.76
CA ARG A 26 2.73 4.23 1.23
C ARG A 26 2.59 2.72 1.02
N THR A 27 1.41 2.15 1.24
CA THR A 27 1.14 0.74 0.96
C THR A 27 1.37 0.43 -0.52
N PHE A 28 0.83 1.25 -1.43
CA PHE A 28 1.10 1.13 -2.86
C PHE A 28 2.59 1.30 -3.19
N GLY A 29 3.28 2.21 -2.51
CA GLY A 29 4.73 2.37 -2.61
C GLY A 29 5.51 1.10 -2.23
N TRP A 30 5.05 0.33 -1.24
CA TRP A 30 5.65 -0.97 -0.91
C TRP A 30 5.34 -2.04 -1.96
N LEU A 31 4.11 -2.09 -2.46
CA LEU A 31 3.73 -3.03 -3.52
C LEU A 31 4.53 -2.81 -4.81
N ASN A 32 4.79 -1.54 -5.17
CA ASN A 32 5.63 -1.19 -6.32
C ASN A 32 7.09 -1.66 -6.22
N ARG A 33 7.57 -2.04 -5.01
CA ARG A 33 8.89 -2.68 -4.87
C ARG A 33 8.88 -4.16 -5.26
N CYS A 34 7.71 -4.77 -5.41
CA CYS A 34 7.54 -6.11 -5.94
C CYS A 34 7.37 -6.01 -7.46
N ARG A 35 8.42 -6.36 -8.23
CA ARG A 35 8.42 -6.28 -9.70
C ARG A 35 7.22 -6.99 -10.34
N ARG A 36 6.77 -8.08 -9.74
CA ARG A 36 5.64 -8.87 -10.23
C ARG A 36 4.28 -8.18 -10.07
N LEU A 37 4.18 -7.15 -9.23
CA LEU A 37 2.99 -6.30 -9.09
C LEU A 37 3.05 -5.03 -9.96
N SER A 38 4.13 -4.84 -10.75
CA SER A 38 4.28 -3.65 -11.59
C SER A 38 3.29 -3.59 -12.76
N LYS A 39 2.77 -4.75 -13.18
CA LYS A 39 1.76 -4.92 -14.22
C LYS A 39 0.86 -6.07 -13.80
N ASP A 40 -0.33 -6.13 -14.38
CA ASP A 40 -1.20 -7.29 -14.20
C ASP A 40 -0.68 -8.44 -15.06
N TYR A 41 0.10 -9.32 -14.42
CA TYR A 41 0.71 -10.48 -15.06
C TYR A 41 -0.13 -11.75 -14.88
N GLU A 42 -1.00 -11.77 -13.88
CA GLU A 42 -1.72 -12.97 -13.52
C GLU A 42 -3.04 -13.03 -14.30
N TYR A 43 -3.47 -14.23 -14.68
CA TYR A 43 -4.72 -14.43 -15.40
C TYR A 43 -5.94 -14.40 -14.49
N LEU A 44 -5.79 -14.90 -13.25
CA LEU A 44 -6.87 -15.00 -12.27
C LEU A 44 -6.71 -13.93 -11.19
N THR A 45 -7.84 -13.39 -10.72
CA THR A 45 -7.87 -12.41 -9.63
C THR A 45 -7.32 -13.01 -8.33
N GLU A 46 -7.60 -14.30 -8.08
CA GLU A 46 -7.09 -15.06 -6.92
C GLU A 46 -5.56 -15.10 -6.89
N THR A 47 -4.94 -15.29 -8.06
CA THR A 47 -3.48 -15.29 -8.18
C THR A 47 -2.89 -13.90 -7.96
N SER A 48 -3.54 -12.84 -8.47
CA SER A 48 -3.15 -11.45 -8.19
C SER A 48 -3.26 -11.10 -6.71
N GLU A 49 -4.33 -11.55 -6.03
CA GLU A 49 -4.51 -11.38 -4.59
C GLU A 49 -3.42 -12.09 -3.79
N ALA A 50 -3.13 -13.36 -4.13
CA ALA A 50 -2.04 -14.11 -3.50
C ALA A 50 -0.69 -13.39 -3.62
N MET A 51 -0.40 -12.78 -4.77
CA MET A 51 0.83 -12.00 -4.98
C MET A 51 0.90 -10.75 -4.09
N ILE A 52 -0.23 -10.08 -3.82
CA ILE A 52 -0.29 -8.96 -2.87
C ILE A 52 0.03 -9.44 -1.45
N HIS A 53 -0.54 -10.58 -1.02
CA HIS A 53 -0.23 -11.17 0.28
C HIS A 53 1.25 -11.52 0.42
N VAL A 54 1.84 -12.16 -0.60
CA VAL A 54 3.26 -12.49 -0.62
C VAL A 54 4.14 -11.24 -0.52
N ALA A 55 3.79 -10.16 -1.22
CA ALA A 55 4.53 -8.89 -1.14
C ALA A 55 4.49 -8.30 0.29
N MET A 56 3.34 -8.34 0.95
CA MET A 56 3.19 -7.86 2.32
C MET A 56 3.90 -8.74 3.35
N ILE A 57 3.87 -10.08 3.19
CA ILE A 57 4.64 -11.00 4.04
C ILE A 57 6.13 -10.69 3.95
N ASN A 58 6.67 -10.54 2.73
CA ASN A 58 8.07 -10.18 2.52
C ASN A 58 8.45 -8.85 3.20
N LEU A 59 7.57 -7.85 3.15
CA LEU A 59 7.78 -6.58 3.84
C LEU A 59 7.83 -6.76 5.37
N MET A 60 6.89 -7.54 5.94
CA MET A 60 6.83 -7.80 7.38
C MET A 60 8.06 -8.58 7.86
N VAL A 61 8.45 -9.64 7.15
CA VAL A 61 9.67 -10.42 7.45
C VAL A 61 10.90 -9.52 7.45
N ARG A 62 11.06 -8.65 6.44
CA ARG A 62 12.17 -7.68 6.39
C ARG A 62 12.16 -6.69 7.55
N ARG A 63 11.00 -6.31 8.08
CA ARG A 63 10.91 -5.43 9.25
C ARG A 63 11.32 -6.15 10.53
N LEU A 64 10.87 -7.40 10.70
CA LEU A 64 11.24 -8.24 11.84
C LEU A 64 12.73 -8.56 11.85
N ALA A 65 13.32 -8.82 10.67
CA ALA A 65 14.73 -9.13 10.53
C ALA A 65 15.66 -7.91 10.64
N ARG A 66 15.14 -6.68 10.59
CA ARG A 66 15.97 -5.49 10.81
C ARG A 66 16.35 -5.45 12.29
N ARG A 67 17.63 -5.70 12.57
CA ARG A 67 18.21 -5.40 13.88
C ARG A 67 18.00 -3.91 14.18
N PRO A 68 17.49 -3.55 15.37
CA PRO A 68 17.50 -2.16 15.79
C PRO A 68 18.97 -1.72 15.88
N THR A 69 19.35 -0.74 15.07
CA THR A 69 20.59 0.00 15.27
C THR A 69 20.37 0.88 16.50
N PHE A 70 20.99 0.50 17.61
CA PHE A 70 21.12 1.37 18.78
C PHE A 70 22.28 2.34 18.56
#